data_AF-A0A839JIC7-F1
#
_entry.id   AF-A0A839JIC7-F1
#
_cell.length_a   1.000
_cell.length_b   1.000
_cell.length_c   1.000
_cell.angle_alpha   90.00
_cell.angle_beta   90.00
_cell.angle_gamma   90.00
#
_symmetry.space_group_name_H-M   'P 1'
#
loop_
_entity.id
_entity.type
_entity.pdbx_description
1 polymer ?
#
loop_
_entity_poly.entity_id
_entity_poly.type
_entity_poly.pdbx_seq_one_letter_code
_entity_poly.pdbx_strand_id
1 'polypeptide(L)'
;MVLSRKWAADVEAIVARRHDQGDDLWTTPDRRLAKGGPFSTLGAARLLVELGVDPAEPILVEARELIWSARREDGRFRLAPTGAHLVLSDGLCKRSFYRKEP
;
A
#
# COMPACT_ATOMS: atom_id res chain seq x y z
N MET A 1 -15.99 4.82 -7.06
CA MET A 1 -15.52 3.60 -7.73
C MET A 1 -15.58 3.73 -9.26
N VAL A 2 -14.55 4.32 -9.86
CA VAL A 2 -14.30 4.15 -11.30
C VAL A 2 -13.32 2.99 -11.45
N LEU A 3 -13.86 1.76 -11.50
CA LEU A 3 -13.03 0.60 -11.86
C LEU A 3 -12.69 0.71 -13.34
N SER A 4 -11.43 0.45 -13.72
CA SER A 4 -11.18 0.07 -15.09
C SER A 4 -11.98 -1.21 -15.35
N ARG A 5 -13.01 -1.15 -16.20
CA ARG A 5 -13.91 -2.29 -16.46
C ARG A 5 -13.17 -3.55 -16.89
N LYS A 6 -11.96 -3.38 -17.45
CA LYS A 6 -11.08 -4.46 -17.89
C LYS A 6 -10.53 -5.31 -16.74
N TRP A 7 -10.32 -4.72 -15.57
CA TRP A 7 -9.62 -5.37 -14.45
C TRP A 7 -10.47 -5.43 -13.17
N ALA A 8 -11.78 -5.24 -13.28
CA ALA A 8 -12.69 -5.22 -12.13
C ALA A 8 -12.57 -6.50 -11.27
N ALA A 9 -12.49 -7.67 -11.91
CA ALA A 9 -12.32 -8.95 -11.21
C ALA A 9 -10.98 -9.05 -10.47
N ASP A 10 -9.89 -8.55 -11.05
CA ASP A 10 -8.58 -8.55 -10.40
C ASP A 10 -8.54 -7.57 -9.22
N VAL A 11 -9.15 -6.39 -9.37
CA VAL A 11 -9.31 -5.41 -8.28
C VAL A 11 -10.10 -6.04 -7.13
N GLU A 12 -11.25 -6.65 -7.42
CA GLU A 12 -12.06 -7.33 -6.41
C GLU A 12 -11.29 -8.47 -5.73
N ALA A 13 -10.54 -9.26 -6.48
CA ALA A 13 -9.71 -10.34 -5.93
C ALA A 13 -8.60 -9.82 -5.00
N ILE A 14 -7.98 -8.67 -5.31
CA ILE A 14 -6.99 -8.04 -4.44
C ILE A 14 -7.65 -7.51 -3.17
N VAL A 15 -8.78 -6.81 -3.30
CA VAL A 15 -9.52 -6.23 -2.17
C VAL A 15 -10.09 -7.31 -1.24
N ALA A 16 -10.59 -8.42 -1.78
CA ALA A 16 -11.10 -9.54 -1.00
C ALA A 16 -10.04 -10.14 -0.06
N ARG A 17 -8.76 -10.00 -0.41
CA ARG A 17 -7.61 -10.52 0.35
C ARG A 17 -7.03 -9.51 1.34
N ARG A 18 -7.71 -8.37 1.57
CA ARG A 18 -7.24 -7.29 2.46
C ARG A 18 -7.01 -7.72 3.91
N HIS A 19 -7.60 -8.83 4.35
CA HIS A 19 -7.48 -9.36 5.71
C HIS A 19 -6.63 -10.64 5.82
N ASP A 20 -6.11 -11.18 4.71
CA ASP A 20 -5.37 -12.46 4.69
C ASP A 20 -4.12 -12.46 5.58
N GLN A 21 -3.57 -11.28 5.86
CA GLN A 21 -2.39 -11.12 6.71
C GLN A 21 -2.72 -11.04 8.21
N GLY A 22 -4.00 -11.08 8.57
CA GLY A 22 -4.50 -11.06 9.95
C GLY A 22 -4.91 -9.69 10.47
N ASP A 23 -4.70 -8.63 9.68
CA ASP A 23 -5.20 -7.28 9.94
C ASP A 23 -5.60 -6.65 8.59
N ASP A 24 -6.25 -5.48 8.64
CA ASP A 24 -6.77 -4.79 7.47
C ASP A 24 -5.68 -4.21 6.54
N LEU A 25 -6.04 -3.85 5.31
CA LEU A 25 -5.14 -3.21 4.33
C LEU A 25 -3.87 -4.03 4.05
N TRP A 26 -4.04 -5.35 3.97
CA TRP A 26 -2.97 -6.32 3.69
C TRP A 26 -1.79 -6.23 4.67
N THR A 27 -2.05 -5.71 5.87
CA THR A 27 -1.06 -5.61 6.94
C THR A 27 -1.18 -6.77 7.90
N THR A 28 -0.13 -6.96 8.69
CA THR A 28 -0.15 -7.93 9.80
C THR A 28 -0.64 -7.26 11.08
N PRO A 29 -1.09 -8.03 12.09
CA PRO A 29 -1.42 -7.48 13.41
C PRO A 29 -0.29 -6.68 14.06
N ASP A 30 0.96 -6.99 13.71
CA ASP A 30 2.13 -6.23 14.14
C ASP A 30 2.54 -5.10 13.17
N ARG A 31 1.68 -4.72 12.22
CA ARG A 31 1.88 -3.61 11.26
C ARG A 31 3.10 -3.73 10.35
N ARG A 32 3.44 -4.93 9.89
CA ARG A 32 4.41 -5.11 8.78
C ARG A 32 3.76 -4.75 7.45
N LEU A 33 4.30 -3.73 6.79
CA LEU A 33 3.81 -3.21 5.51
C LEU A 33 4.42 -3.90 4.28
N ALA A 34 5.51 -4.67 4.49
CA ALA A 34 6.30 -5.32 3.45
C ALA A 34 6.52 -6.83 3.72
N LYS A 35 5.54 -7.51 4.32
CA LYS A 35 5.58 -8.98 4.46
C LYS A 35 5.46 -9.58 3.05
N GLY A 36 6.61 -9.87 2.45
CA GLY A 36 6.86 -9.96 1.01
C GLY A 36 5.79 -10.63 0.14
N GLY A 37 5.76 -10.20 -1.13
CA GLY A 37 4.80 -10.66 -2.12
C GLY A 37 3.73 -9.60 -2.44
N PRO A 38 2.83 -9.92 -3.40
CA PRO A 38 1.84 -8.98 -3.92
C PRO A 38 0.76 -8.59 -2.90
N PHE A 39 0.51 -9.42 -1.88
CA PHE A 39 -0.52 -9.19 -0.85
C PHE A 39 0.06 -8.61 0.44
N SER A 40 1.01 -7.68 0.34
CA SER A 40 1.43 -6.78 1.42
C SER A 40 0.81 -5.40 1.21
N THR A 41 0.70 -4.54 2.23
CA THR A 41 0.17 -3.18 2.06
C THR A 41 0.83 -2.44 0.90
N LEU A 42 2.16 -2.46 0.80
CA LEU A 42 2.89 -1.83 -0.30
C LEU A 42 2.64 -2.51 -1.65
N GLY A 43 2.58 -3.84 -1.68
CA GLY A 43 2.36 -4.61 -2.91
C GLY A 43 0.96 -4.40 -3.47
N ALA A 44 -0.06 -4.52 -2.62
CA ALA A 44 -1.45 -4.42 -3.02
C ALA A 44 -1.83 -3.00 -3.44
N ALA A 45 -1.40 -1.99 -2.66
CA ALA A 45 -1.64 -0.59 -3.04
C ALA A 45 -0.98 -0.25 -4.39
N ARG A 46 0.22 -0.77 -4.67
CA ARG A 46 0.88 -0.62 -5.97
C ARG A 46 0.08 -1.30 -7.08
N LEU A 47 -0.32 -2.56 -6.89
CA LEU A 47 -1.09 -3.30 -7.89
C LEU A 47 -2.41 -2.61 -8.24
N LEU A 48 -3.14 -2.12 -7.24
CA LEU A 48 -4.40 -1.40 -7.45
C LEU A 48 -4.21 -0.14 -8.30
N VAL A 49 -3.16 0.64 -8.05
CA VAL A 49 -2.80 1.80 -8.89
C VAL A 49 -2.42 1.35 -10.31
N GLU A 50 -1.66 0.27 -10.46
CA GLU A 50 -1.28 -0.29 -11.78
C GLU A 50 -2.50 -0.81 -12.57
N LEU A 51 -3.53 -1.30 -11.89
CA LEU A 51 -4.81 -1.71 -12.49
C LEU A 51 -5.76 -0.53 -12.79
N GLY A 52 -5.35 0.69 -12.46
CA GLY A 52 -6.08 1.92 -12.77
C GLY A 52 -7.14 2.29 -11.75
N VAL A 53 -7.06 1.80 -10.51
CA VAL A 53 -7.87 2.32 -9.41
C VAL A 53 -7.41 3.74 -9.10
N ASP A 54 -8.35 4.68 -9.02
CA ASP A 54 -8.06 6.07 -8.71
C ASP A 54 -7.40 6.16 -7.30
N PRO A 55 -6.20 6.77 -7.17
CA PRO A 55 -5.55 6.99 -5.88
C PRO A 55 -6.37 7.75 -4.84
N ALA A 56 -7.45 8.43 -5.25
CA ALA A 56 -8.40 9.08 -4.37
C ALA A 56 -9.49 8.15 -3.82
N GLU A 57 -9.59 6.89 -4.28
CA GLU A 57 -10.52 5.91 -3.70
C GLU A 57 -10.17 5.63 -2.23
N PRO A 58 -11.18 5.46 -1.34
CA PRO A 58 -10.95 5.35 0.10
C PRO A 58 -9.90 4.31 0.50
N ILE A 59 -9.93 3.14 -0.12
CA ILE A 59 -8.99 2.05 0.20
C ILE A 59 -7.52 2.42 -0.09
N LEU A 60 -7.26 3.21 -1.14
CA LEU A 60 -5.92 3.69 -1.48
C LEU A 60 -5.50 4.88 -0.63
N VAL A 61 -6.46 5.73 -0.24
CA VAL A 61 -6.24 6.80 0.74
C VAL A 61 -5.84 6.20 2.10
N GLU A 62 -6.61 5.24 2.61
CA GLU A 62 -6.35 4.55 3.87
C GLU A 62 -5.01 3.80 3.84
N ALA A 63 -4.71 3.07 2.76
CA ALA A 63 -3.42 2.43 2.59
C ALA A 63 -2.26 3.43 2.54
N ARG A 64 -2.44 4.59 1.89
CA ARG A 64 -1.45 5.68 1.88
C ARG A 64 -1.21 6.24 3.28
N GLU A 65 -2.27 6.51 4.05
CA GLU A 65 -2.12 7.01 5.42
C GLU A 65 -1.40 5.98 6.31
N LEU A 66 -1.71 4.68 6.15
CA LEU A 66 -1.00 3.60 6.84
C LEU A 66 0.50 3.58 6.46
N ILE A 67 0.83 3.68 5.17
CA ILE A 67 2.23 3.77 4.70
C ILE A 67 2.92 5.02 5.28
N TRP A 68 2.25 6.17 5.27
CA TRP A 68 2.80 7.43 5.76
C TRP A 68 3.03 7.41 7.28
N SER A 69 2.19 6.69 8.03
CA SER A 69 2.39 6.49 9.47
C SER A 69 3.69 5.75 9.80
N ALA A 70 4.25 5.00 8.84
CA ALA A 70 5.53 4.33 8.98
C ALA A 70 6.74 5.20 8.60
N ARG A 71 6.53 6.44 8.12
CA ARG A 71 7.60 7.38 7.78
C ARG A 71 8.26 7.92 9.05
N ARG A 72 9.59 7.94 9.06
CA ARG A 72 10.41 8.54 10.12
C ARG A 72 10.69 10.01 9.79
N GLU A 73 11.13 10.76 10.80
CA GLU A 73 11.55 12.16 10.65
C GLU A 73 12.66 12.35 9.60
N ASP A 74 13.55 11.36 9.47
CA ASP A 74 14.65 11.35 8.48
C ASP A 74 14.21 10.96 7.05
N GLY A 75 12.91 10.81 6.81
CA GLY A 75 12.32 10.47 5.51
C GLY A 75 12.34 8.99 5.15
N ARG A 76 13.00 8.13 5.93
CA ARG A 76 12.99 6.67 5.72
C ARG A 76 11.71 6.06 6.27
N PHE A 77 11.28 4.93 5.70
CA PHE A 77 10.11 4.20 6.19
C PHE A 77 10.54 3.00 7.05
N ARG A 78 9.84 2.80 8.17
CA ARG A 78 9.96 1.61 9.03
C ARG A 78 8.86 0.62 8.65
N LEU A 79 9.16 -0.30 7.74
CA LEU A 79 8.16 -1.22 7.16
C LEU A 79 7.84 -2.44 8.02
N ALA A 80 8.56 -2.65 9.12
CA ALA A 80 8.31 -3.69 10.10
C ALA A 80 8.73 -3.20 11.50
N PRO A 81 8.09 -3.65 12.59
CA PRO A 81 8.48 -3.26 13.95
C PRO A 81 9.87 -3.77 14.33
N THR A 82 10.22 -4.97 13.85
CA THR A 82 11.48 -5.66 14.10
C THR A 82 11.97 -6.32 12.81
N GLY A 83 13.28 -6.24 12.55
CA GLY A 83 13.92 -6.84 11.38
C GLY A 83 14.34 -5.85 10.29
N ALA A 84 14.66 -6.38 9.11
CA ALA A 84 15.35 -5.66 8.04
C ALA A 84 14.60 -4.42 7.55
N HIS A 85 15.31 -3.29 7.54
CA HIS A 85 14.84 -2.04 6.94
C HIS A 85 14.98 -2.16 5.42
N LEU A 86 13.89 -2.50 4.72
CA LEU A 86 13.86 -2.41 3.27
C LEU A 86 13.81 -0.94 2.88
N VAL A 87 14.84 -0.48 2.16
CA VAL A 87 14.84 0.82 1.49
C VAL A 87 13.79 0.72 0.38
N LEU A 88 12.68 1.45 0.52
CA LEU A 88 11.81 1.73 -0.62
C LEU A 88 12.67 2.45 -1.66
N SER A 89 12.85 1.86 -2.84
CA SER A 89 13.49 2.57 -3.93
C SER A 89 12.67 3.82 -4.24
N ASP A 90 13.34 4.97 -4.31
CA ASP A 90 12.81 6.32 -4.48
C ASP A 90 11.69 6.45 -5.55
N GLY A 91 11.68 5.56 -6.55
CA GLY A 91 10.70 5.56 -7.63
C GLY A 91 9.25 5.27 -7.22
N LEU A 92 9.01 4.47 -6.16
CA LEU A 92 7.65 4.09 -5.74
C LEU A 92 6.91 5.24 -5.02
N CYS A 93 7.64 5.97 -4.17
CA CYS A 93 7.10 7.10 -3.42
C CYS A 93 6.84 8.30 -4.34
N LYS A 94 7.77 8.58 -5.27
CA LYS A 94 7.71 9.74 -6.17
C LYS A 94 6.59 9.66 -7.22
N ARG A 95 6.20 8.45 -7.65
CA ARG A 95 5.26 8.28 -8.77
C ARG A 95 3.81 7.99 -8.36
N SER A 96 3.57 7.44 -7.17
CA SER A 96 2.23 6.97 -6.78
C SER A 96 1.68 7.58 -5.49
N PHE A 97 2.51 8.14 -4.61
CA PHE A 97 2.08 8.54 -3.26
C PHE A 97 2.54 9.95 -2.83
N TYR A 98 2.99 10.79 -3.76
CA TYR A 98 3.47 12.13 -3.43
C TYR A 98 2.31 13.00 -2.93
N ARG A 99 2.30 13.30 -1.63
CA ARG A 99 1.50 14.38 -1.04
C ARG A 99 2.22 15.68 -1.35
N LYS A 100 1.57 16.62 -2.05
CA LYS A 100 2.03 18.02 -2.02
C LYS A 100 1.89 18.48 -0.58
N GLU A 101 3.00 18.76 0.09
CA GLU A 101 2.95 19.55 1.32
C GLU A 101 2.46 20.97 0.97
N PRO A 102 1.66 21.60 1.84
CA PRO A 102 1.24 22.99 1.66
C PRO A 102 2.42 23.96 1.73
#